data_AF-A0A7R8D5K2-F1
#
_entry.id   AF-A0A7R8D5K2-F1
#
_cell.length_a   1.000
_cell.length_b   1.000
_cell.length_c   1.000
_cell.angle_alpha   90.00
_cell.angle_beta   90.00
_cell.angle_gamma   90.00
#
_symmetry.space_group_name_H-M   'P 1'
#
loop_
_entity.id
_entity.type
_entity.pdbx_description
1 polymer ?
#
loop_
_entity_poly.entity_id
_entity_poly.type
_entity_poly.pdbx_seq_one_letter_code
_entity_poly.pdbx_strand_id
1 'polypeptide(L)'
;MFIRIGVFSFPSGDNVSSESLPMLQTLLSLLNSLYQKLQEDIFSSVADLVFTKMKDLIVNDVILENKFSQSGCQQLVIDIVRGFLPVFSQYYIIDVSCFDSLNDVSVLLELSDANALLLRETLETEKSFKKVAALLKEFKLNELNQTQVISILQRRILKDSTRLYKIGFSKEDTHVPL
;
A
#
# COMPACT_ATOMS: atom_id res chain seq x y z
N MET A 1 -28.18 -2.35 4.95
CA MET A 1 -27.79 -0.99 4.56
C MET A 1 -26.39 -1.08 3.97
N PHE A 2 -26.28 -1.08 2.64
CA PHE A 2 -24.98 -1.21 1.97
C PHE A 2 -24.27 0.14 2.03
N ILE A 3 -23.17 0.22 2.78
CA ILE A 3 -22.35 1.42 2.82
C ILE A 3 -21.64 1.53 1.47
N ARG A 4 -21.85 2.65 0.78
CA ARG A 4 -21.02 3.09 -0.34
C ARG A 4 -19.63 3.33 0.21
N ILE A 5 -18.76 2.32 0.09
CA ILE A 5 -17.32 2.52 0.07
C ILE A 5 -17.09 3.59 -1.00
N GLY A 6 -16.49 4.73 -0.60
CA GLY A 6 -16.16 5.83 -1.50
C GLY A 6 -15.51 5.28 -2.77
N VAL A 7 -15.73 5.94 -3.91
CA VAL A 7 -15.41 5.43 -5.25
C VAL A 7 -13.92 5.06 -5.39
N PHE A 8 -13.58 3.87 -4.94
CA PHE A 8 -12.33 3.19 -5.21
C PHE A 8 -12.59 2.37 -6.46
N SER A 9 -11.93 2.73 -7.55
CA SER A 9 -11.92 1.93 -8.76
C SER A 9 -11.03 0.72 -8.49
N PHE A 10 -11.63 -0.36 -7.97
CA PHE A 10 -10.90 -1.59 -7.69
C PHE A 10 -10.66 -2.39 -8.97
N PRO A 11 -9.50 -3.06 -9.12
CA PRO A 11 -9.25 -3.94 -10.24
C PRO A 11 -10.29 -5.07 -10.32
N SER A 12 -10.70 -5.37 -11.55
CA SER A 12 -11.74 -6.36 -11.87
C SER A 12 -11.15 -7.78 -11.97
N GLY A 13 -11.22 -8.56 -10.88
CA GLY A 13 -10.87 -10.01 -10.76
C GLY A 13 -9.80 -10.30 -9.70
N ASP A 14 -9.63 -11.45 -9.02
CA ASP A 14 -10.42 -12.68 -8.80
C ASP A 14 -10.06 -13.23 -7.40
N ASN A 15 -11.00 -13.19 -6.45
CA ASN A 15 -10.94 -13.76 -5.09
C ASN A 15 -9.75 -13.39 -4.17
N VAL A 16 -9.96 -13.58 -2.87
CA VAL A 16 -8.91 -13.47 -1.84
C VAL A 16 -7.93 -14.64 -2.02
N SER A 17 -6.63 -14.39 -1.86
CA SER A 17 -5.58 -15.40 -2.02
C SER A 17 -5.79 -16.60 -1.10
N SER A 18 -5.46 -17.79 -1.59
CA SER A 18 -5.57 -19.03 -0.83
C SER A 18 -4.67 -19.06 0.41
N GLU A 19 -3.60 -18.27 0.39
CA GLU A 19 -2.58 -18.14 1.41
C GLU A 19 -3.05 -17.24 2.56
N SER A 20 -3.82 -16.19 2.27
CA SER A 20 -4.38 -15.29 3.28
C SER A 20 -5.68 -15.82 3.90
N LEU A 21 -6.44 -16.64 3.16
CA LEU A 21 -7.77 -17.10 3.57
C LEU A 21 -7.80 -17.83 4.94
N PRO A 22 -6.88 -18.78 5.27
CA PRO A 22 -6.91 -19.46 6.56
C PRO A 22 -6.70 -18.52 7.75
N MET A 23 -5.80 -17.53 7.60
CA MET A 23 -5.56 -16.50 8.61
C MET A 23 -6.82 -15.65 8.82
N LEU A 24 -7.46 -15.20 7.73
CA LEU A 24 -8.66 -14.37 7.78
C LEU A 24 -9.85 -15.11 8.41
N GLN A 25 -10.05 -16.38 8.08
CA GLN A 25 -11.09 -17.23 8.68
C GLN A 25 -10.85 -17.45 10.18
N THR A 26 -9.59 -17.63 10.58
CA THR A 26 -9.21 -17.77 12.00
C THR A 26 -9.49 -16.47 12.75
N LEU A 27 -9.06 -15.33 12.20
CA LEU A 27 -9.30 -14.01 12.77
C LEU A 27 -10.80 -13.73 12.93
N LEU A 28 -11.60 -14.00 11.90
CA LEU A 28 -13.06 -13.88 11.93
C LEU A 28 -13.68 -14.72 13.05
N SER A 29 -13.25 -15.98 13.19
CA SER A 29 -13.77 -16.90 14.21
C SER A 29 -13.42 -16.43 15.63
N LEU A 30 -12.21 -15.90 15.83
CA LEU A 30 -11.76 -15.35 17.12
C LEU A 30 -12.53 -14.08 17.48
N LEU A 31 -12.66 -13.14 16.54
CA LEU A 31 -13.43 -11.91 16.76
C LEU A 31 -14.89 -12.22 17.06
N ASN A 32 -15.52 -13.15 16.35
CA ASN A 32 -16.88 -13.57 16.65
C ASN A 32 -16.99 -14.20 18.04
N SER A 33 -16.02 -15.01 18.44
CA SER A 33 -15.98 -15.60 19.79
C SER A 33 -15.83 -14.56 20.89
N LEU A 34 -15.07 -13.49 20.65
CA LEU A 34 -14.91 -12.37 21.57
C LEU A 34 -16.19 -11.53 21.63
N TYR A 35 -16.81 -11.25 20.48
CA TYR A 35 -18.07 -10.51 20.38
C TYR A 35 -19.18 -11.16 21.22
N GLN A 36 -19.28 -12.49 21.21
CA GLN A 36 -20.29 -13.23 21.98
C GLN A 36 -20.02 -13.26 23.49
N LYS A 37 -18.80 -12.97 23.94
CA LYS A 37 -18.38 -13.14 25.35
C LYS A 37 -18.15 -11.81 26.08
N LEU A 38 -17.94 -10.73 25.34
CA LEU A 38 -17.60 -9.42 25.89
C LEU A 38 -18.80 -8.47 25.82
N GLN A 39 -18.81 -7.49 26.72
CA GLN A 39 -19.69 -6.33 26.56
C GLN A 39 -19.23 -5.49 25.38
N GLU A 40 -20.17 -4.80 24.72
CA GLU A 40 -19.94 -4.06 23.48
C GLU A 40 -18.77 -3.08 23.57
N ASP A 41 -18.68 -2.27 24.61
CA ASP A 41 -17.59 -1.29 24.78
C ASP A 41 -16.21 -1.93 24.92
N ILE A 42 -16.14 -3.08 25.61
CA ILE A 42 -14.89 -3.83 25.80
C ILE A 42 -14.49 -4.49 24.48
N PHE A 43 -15.45 -5.08 23.78
CA PHE A 43 -15.21 -5.65 22.46
C PHE A 43 -14.74 -4.59 21.46
N SER A 44 -15.38 -3.41 21.47
CA SER A 44 -14.99 -2.23 20.69
C SER A 44 -13.51 -1.92 20.83
N SER A 45 -13.08 -1.74 22.08
CA SER A 45 -11.68 -1.44 22.41
C SER A 45 -10.73 -2.56 21.97
N VAL A 46 -11.12 -3.83 22.13
CA VAL A 46 -10.29 -4.98 21.74
C VAL A 46 -10.16 -5.08 20.23
N ALA A 47 -11.26 -4.92 19.49
CA ALA A 47 -11.23 -5.06 18.04
C ALA A 47 -10.48 -3.89 17.38
N ASP A 48 -10.57 -2.66 17.91
CA ASP A 48 -9.75 -1.53 17.46
C ASP A 48 -8.27 -1.80 17.65
N LEU A 49 -7.88 -2.38 18.79
CA LEU A 49 -6.51 -2.79 19.04
C LEU A 49 -6.04 -3.86 18.06
N VAL A 50 -6.87 -4.88 17.81
CA VAL A 50 -6.57 -5.96 16.86
C VAL A 50 -6.46 -5.41 15.44
N PHE A 51 -7.39 -4.56 15.02
CA PHE A 51 -7.38 -3.90 13.71
C PHE A 51 -6.08 -3.11 13.52
N THR A 52 -5.72 -2.27 14.49
CA THR A 52 -4.49 -1.47 14.46
C THR A 52 -3.25 -2.36 14.35
N LYS A 53 -3.16 -3.42 15.16
CA LYS A 53 -2.02 -4.34 15.11
C LYS A 53 -1.92 -5.10 13.80
N MET A 54 -3.05 -5.50 13.22
CA MET A 54 -3.07 -6.16 11.91
C MET A 54 -2.70 -5.19 10.79
N LYS A 55 -3.18 -3.94 10.83
CA LYS A 55 -2.78 -2.88 9.90
C LYS A 55 -1.27 -2.66 9.95
N ASP A 56 -0.70 -2.54 11.15
CA ASP A 56 0.74 -2.37 11.35
C ASP A 56 1.52 -3.57 10.83
N LEU A 57 1.05 -4.80 11.03
CA LEU A 57 1.69 -6.02 10.49
C LEU A 57 1.66 -6.03 8.97
N ILE A 58 0.52 -5.69 8.35
CA ILE A 58 0.40 -5.62 6.89
C ILE A 58 1.39 -4.58 6.33
N VAL A 59 1.47 -3.39 6.92
CA VAL A 59 2.39 -2.35 6.45
C VAL A 59 3.85 -2.71 6.73
N ASN A 60 4.19 -3.05 7.96
CA ASN A 60 5.59 -3.20 8.36
C ASN A 60 6.18 -4.56 7.98
N ASP A 61 5.44 -5.65 8.16
CA ASP A 61 5.99 -6.99 8.02
C ASP A 61 5.66 -7.63 6.66
N VAL A 62 4.59 -7.19 6.00
CA VAL A 62 4.24 -7.67 4.65
C VAL A 62 4.75 -6.70 3.60
N ILE A 63 4.35 -5.44 3.64
CA ILE A 63 4.68 -4.46 2.58
C ILE A 63 6.15 -4.05 2.65
N LEU A 64 6.63 -3.61 3.82
CA LEU A 64 8.00 -3.09 3.94
C LEU A 64 9.06 -4.18 3.86
N GLU A 65 8.76 -5.44 4.21
CA GLU A 65 9.74 -6.52 4.16
C GLU A 65 9.79 -7.31 2.85
N ASN A 66 8.78 -7.23 2.00
CA ASN A 66 8.72 -8.01 0.76
C ASN A 66 8.91 -7.15 -0.49
N LYS A 67 9.31 -7.80 -1.59
CA LYS A 67 9.32 -7.18 -2.92
C LYS A 67 8.11 -7.67 -3.71
N PHE A 68 7.40 -6.73 -4.34
CA PHE A 68 6.19 -7.05 -5.08
C PHE A 68 6.39 -6.84 -6.58
N SER A 69 5.88 -7.78 -7.37
CA SER A 69 5.57 -7.54 -8.77
C SER A 69 4.27 -6.74 -8.89
N GLN A 70 4.00 -6.16 -10.05
CA GLN A 70 2.74 -5.44 -10.29
C GLN A 70 1.49 -6.29 -9.99
N SER A 71 1.49 -7.58 -10.39
CA SER A 71 0.39 -8.49 -10.08
C SER A 71 0.31 -8.84 -8.60
N GLY A 72 1.45 -8.98 -7.91
CA GLY A 72 1.51 -9.20 -6.46
C GLY A 72 0.96 -8.01 -5.67
N CYS A 73 1.26 -6.78 -6.12
CA CYS A 73 0.66 -5.56 -5.55
C CYS A 73 -0.87 -5.58 -5.67
N GLN A 74 -1.39 -5.89 -6.86
CA GLN A 74 -2.83 -5.93 -7.11
C GLN A 74 -3.51 -7.00 -6.26
N GLN A 75 -2.90 -8.18 -6.13
CA GLN A 75 -3.43 -9.25 -5.27
C GLN A 75 -3.44 -8.84 -3.79
N LEU A 76 -2.38 -8.18 -3.31
CA LEU A 76 -2.34 -7.68 -1.93
C LEU A 76 -3.47 -6.69 -1.66
N VAL A 77 -3.74 -5.78 -2.60
CA VAL A 77 -4.89 -4.86 -2.50
C VAL A 77 -6.21 -5.61 -2.45
N ILE A 78 -6.38 -6.67 -3.25
CA ILE A 78 -7.58 -7.53 -3.21
C ILE A 78 -7.71 -8.24 -1.85
N ASP A 79 -6.63 -8.82 -1.33
CA ASP A 79 -6.62 -9.54 -0.05
C ASP A 79 -6.98 -8.61 1.12
N ILE A 80 -6.52 -7.35 1.07
CA ILE A 80 -6.89 -6.32 2.04
C ILE A 80 -8.37 -5.99 1.89
N VAL A 81 -8.79 -5.50 0.72
CA VAL A 81 -10.12 -4.90 0.50
C VAL A 81 -11.24 -5.92 0.60
N ARG A 82 -11.04 -7.12 0.06
CA ARG A 82 -12.06 -8.18 -0.02
C ARG A 82 -11.90 -9.25 1.06
N GLY A 83 -10.76 -9.30 1.74
CA GLY A 83 -10.48 -10.28 2.78
C GLY A 83 -10.40 -9.65 4.17
N PHE A 84 -9.40 -8.81 4.40
CA PHE A 84 -9.13 -8.20 5.70
C PHE A 84 -10.23 -7.23 6.15
N LEU A 85 -10.67 -6.30 5.30
CA LEU A 85 -11.65 -5.28 5.70
C LEU A 85 -13.01 -5.87 6.09
N PRO A 86 -13.58 -6.83 5.33
CA PRO A 86 -14.87 -7.42 5.68
C PRO A 86 -14.90 -8.12 7.04
N VAL A 87 -13.75 -8.59 7.55
CA VAL A 87 -13.66 -9.20 8.88
C VAL A 87 -14.06 -8.22 10.00
N PHE A 88 -13.78 -6.93 9.82
CA PHE A 88 -14.06 -5.88 10.81
C PHE A 88 -15.35 -5.09 10.50
N SER A 89 -15.79 -5.05 9.23
CA SER A 89 -16.94 -4.24 8.82
C SER A 89 -18.28 -4.68 9.42
N GLN A 90 -18.33 -5.90 9.97
CA GLN A 90 -19.49 -6.42 10.69
C GLN A 90 -19.59 -5.92 12.14
N TYR A 91 -18.52 -5.30 12.65
CA TYR A 91 -18.40 -4.87 14.04
C TYR A 91 -18.35 -3.35 14.20
N TYR A 92 -17.85 -2.63 13.19
CA TYR A 92 -17.75 -1.17 13.21
C TYR A 92 -18.17 -0.54 11.89
N ILE A 93 -18.62 0.71 11.97
CA ILE A 93 -18.57 1.63 10.83
C ILE A 93 -17.10 1.97 10.64
N ILE A 94 -16.45 1.35 9.67
CA ILE A 94 -15.05 1.65 9.41
C ILE A 94 -14.97 3.04 8.76
N ASP A 95 -14.28 3.98 9.42
CA ASP A 95 -13.97 5.26 8.83
C ASP A 95 -12.96 5.08 7.70
N VAL A 96 -13.13 5.85 6.62
CA VAL A 96 -12.26 5.84 5.45
C VAL A 96 -10.82 6.20 5.85
N SER A 97 -10.66 7.02 6.90
CA SER A 97 -9.35 7.43 7.44
C SER A 97 -8.52 6.28 8.02
N CYS A 98 -9.14 5.18 8.49
CA CYS A 98 -8.42 4.00 8.98
C CYS A 98 -7.61 3.30 7.87
N PHE A 99 -7.85 3.68 6.61
CA PHE A 99 -7.23 3.11 5.43
C PHE A 99 -6.24 4.03 4.76
N ASP A 100 -6.02 5.24 5.24
CA ASP A 100 -5.18 6.20 4.52
C ASP A 100 -3.79 5.63 4.25
N SER A 101 -3.15 4.97 5.21
CA SER A 101 -1.86 4.29 5.02
C SER A 101 -1.93 3.11 4.04
N LEU A 102 -3.00 2.32 4.05
CA LEU A 102 -3.15 1.20 3.11
C LEU A 102 -3.49 1.69 1.70
N ASN A 103 -4.25 2.78 1.60
CA ASN A 103 -4.56 3.48 0.37
C ASN A 103 -3.29 4.11 -0.20
N ASP A 104 -2.52 4.84 0.61
CA ASP A 104 -1.23 5.40 0.24
C ASP A 104 -0.29 4.31 -0.28
N VAL A 105 -0.21 3.17 0.40
CA VAL A 105 0.55 2.00 -0.08
C VAL A 105 0.03 1.54 -1.44
N SER A 106 -1.28 1.35 -1.60
CA SER A 106 -1.85 0.89 -2.87
C SER A 106 -1.51 1.85 -4.02
N VAL A 107 -1.60 3.16 -3.79
CA VAL A 107 -1.20 4.19 -4.75
C VAL A 107 0.26 4.03 -5.14
N LEU A 108 1.17 3.92 -4.16
CA LEU A 108 2.61 3.75 -4.41
C LEU A 108 2.94 2.46 -5.17
N LEU A 109 2.26 1.37 -4.82
CA LEU A 109 2.42 0.06 -5.45
C LEU A 109 1.85 0.00 -6.87
N GLU A 110 0.89 0.87 -7.22
CA GLU A 110 0.24 0.96 -8.53
C GLU A 110 0.87 2.01 -9.47
N LEU A 111 1.76 2.89 -8.99
CA LEU A 111 2.42 3.91 -9.82
C LEU A 111 3.07 3.32 -11.07
N SER A 112 3.22 4.06 -12.16
CA SER A 112 4.09 3.58 -13.26
C SER A 112 5.55 3.50 -12.77
N ASP A 113 6.36 2.61 -13.35
CA ASP A 113 7.79 2.49 -12.98
C ASP A 113 8.54 3.83 -13.09
N ALA A 114 8.19 4.63 -14.11
CA ALA A 114 8.74 5.97 -14.31
C ALA A 114 8.35 6.94 -13.18
N ASN A 115 7.07 6.96 -12.79
CA ASN A 115 6.58 7.84 -11.72
C ASN A 115 7.13 7.41 -10.35
N ALA A 116 7.24 6.10 -10.11
CA ALA A 116 7.82 5.55 -8.89
C ALA A 116 9.30 5.94 -8.74
N LEU A 117 10.07 5.84 -9.82
CA LEU A 117 11.49 6.23 -9.83
C LEU A 117 11.66 7.73 -9.64
N LEU A 118 10.91 8.55 -10.38
CA LEU A 118 10.96 10.02 -10.26
C LEU A 118 10.56 10.49 -8.86
N LEU A 119 9.49 9.93 -8.30
CA LEU A 119 9.03 10.26 -6.95
C LEU A 119 10.10 9.92 -5.91
N ARG A 120 10.74 8.75 -6.04
CA ARG A 120 11.82 8.34 -5.14
C ARG A 120 13.01 9.31 -5.21
N GLU A 121 13.53 9.59 -6.40
CA GLU A 121 14.70 10.48 -6.58
C GLU A 121 14.42 11.90 -6.10
N THR A 122 13.20 12.39 -6.33
CA THR A 122 12.76 13.71 -5.85
C THR A 122 12.70 13.74 -4.32
N LEU A 123 12.12 12.72 -3.69
CA LEU A 123 12.03 12.63 -2.23
C LEU A 123 13.39 12.37 -1.56
N GLU A 124 14.34 11.70 -2.21
CA GLU A 124 15.69 11.48 -1.66
C GLU A 124 16.53 12.78 -1.65
N THR A 125 16.25 13.70 -2.57
CA THR A 125 17.00 14.96 -2.72
C THR A 125 16.35 16.15 -2.01
N GLU A 126 15.02 16.13 -1.86
CA GLU A 126 14.27 17.24 -1.27
C GLU A 126 14.28 17.22 0.27
N LYS A 127 14.74 18.32 0.87
CA LYS A 127 14.85 18.49 2.33
C LYS A 127 13.79 19.44 2.91
N SER A 128 13.08 20.16 2.05
CA SER A 128 12.04 21.10 2.46
C SER A 128 10.75 20.38 2.83
N PHE A 129 10.40 20.39 4.12
CA PHE A 129 9.15 19.81 4.61
C PHE A 129 7.90 20.29 3.84
N LYS A 130 7.83 21.57 3.48
CA LYS A 130 6.69 22.12 2.72
C LYS A 130 6.56 21.52 1.32
N LYS A 131 7.69 21.29 0.64
CA LYS A 131 7.69 20.73 -0.70
C LYS A 131 7.42 19.23 -0.67
N VAL A 132 8.00 18.52 0.31
CA VAL A 132 7.70 17.10 0.55
C VAL A 132 6.20 16.93 0.80
N ALA A 133 5.60 17.70 1.71
CA ALA A 133 4.16 17.61 1.99
C ALA A 133 3.30 17.93 0.75
N ALA A 134 3.68 18.91 -0.06
CA ALA A 134 2.97 19.23 -1.30
C ALA A 134 3.06 18.08 -2.33
N LEU A 135 4.24 17.48 -2.47
CA LEU A 135 4.48 16.36 -3.39
C LEU A 135 3.70 15.11 -2.95
N LEU A 136 3.76 14.75 -1.67
CA LEU A 136 2.98 13.62 -1.14
C LEU A 136 1.48 13.81 -1.41
N LYS A 137 0.97 15.03 -1.23
CA LYS A 137 -0.42 15.37 -1.50
C LYS A 137 -0.78 15.32 -2.99
N GLU A 138 0.13 15.67 -3.89
CA GLU A 138 -0.07 15.55 -5.35
C GLU A 138 -0.31 14.09 -5.75
N PHE A 139 0.41 13.17 -5.10
CA PHE A 139 0.22 11.73 -5.24
C PHE A 139 -0.92 11.17 -4.39
N LYS A 140 -1.75 12.02 -3.76
CA LYS A 140 -2.87 11.63 -2.88
C LYS A 140 -2.44 10.74 -1.70
N LEU A 141 -1.24 10.97 -1.18
CA LEU A 141 -0.72 10.31 0.01
C LEU A 141 -1.07 11.12 1.26
N ASN A 142 -1.79 10.52 2.21
CA ASN A 142 -2.41 11.20 3.34
C ASN A 142 -1.77 10.88 4.70
N GLU A 143 -1.29 9.64 4.91
CA GLU A 143 -0.79 9.14 6.20
C GLU A 143 0.71 8.84 6.17
N LEU A 144 1.27 8.38 5.04
CA LEU A 144 2.67 7.97 4.98
C LEU A 144 3.65 9.15 5.00
N ASN A 145 4.72 9.01 5.79
CA ASN A 145 5.81 9.97 5.81
C ASN A 145 6.85 9.73 4.69
N GLN A 146 7.71 10.72 4.45
CA GLN A 146 8.75 10.67 3.42
C GLN A 146 9.61 9.40 3.46
N THR A 147 10.05 8.98 4.65
CA THR A 147 10.90 7.80 4.84
C THR A 147 10.16 6.51 4.50
N GLN A 148 8.88 6.40 4.90
CA GLN A 148 8.04 5.24 4.57
C GLN A 148 7.80 5.15 3.06
N VAL A 149 7.49 6.29 2.41
CA VAL A 149 7.26 6.34 0.95
C VAL A 149 8.51 5.89 0.19
N ILE A 150 9.69 6.41 0.54
CA ILE A 150 10.95 6.00 -0.09
C ILE A 150 11.19 4.49 0.12
N SER A 151 10.96 3.99 1.33
CA SER A 151 11.16 2.56 1.65
C SER A 151 10.26 1.66 0.81
N ILE A 152 8.97 2.01 0.67
CA ILE A 152 8.01 1.27 -0.15
C ILE A 152 8.44 1.29 -1.62
N LEU A 153 8.82 2.46 -2.15
CA LEU A 153 9.27 2.60 -3.54
C LEU A 153 10.55 1.79 -3.82
N GLN A 154 11.47 1.67 -2.86
CA GLN A 154 12.70 0.88 -2.99
C GLN A 154 12.45 -0.64 -3.02
N ARG A 155 11.39 -1.12 -2.37
CA ARG A 155 11.03 -2.54 -2.33
C ARG A 155 10.30 -3.00 -3.60
N ARG A 156 9.85 -2.07 -4.43
CA ARG A 156 9.19 -2.39 -5.70
C ARG A 156 10.18 -2.96 -6.71
N ILE A 157 9.81 -4.05 -7.38
CA ILE A 157 10.59 -4.56 -8.51
C ILE A 157 10.29 -3.69 -9.72
N LEU A 158 11.02 -2.57 -9.85
CA LEU A 158 10.98 -1.74 -11.05
C LEU A 158 11.52 -2.58 -12.21
N LYS A 159 10.78 -2.70 -13.32
CA LYS A 159 11.37 -3.28 -14.53
C LYS A 159 12.52 -2.35 -14.93
N ASP A 160 13.73 -2.90 -15.03
CA ASP A 160 14.97 -2.17 -15.31
C ASP A 160 14.84 -1.20 -16.52
N SER A 161 14.46 0.06 -16.26
CA SER A 161 14.78 1.19 -17.15
C SER A 161 16.29 1.42 -17.21
N THR A 162 17.04 0.81 -16.30
CA THR A 162 18.52 0.80 -16.23
C THR A 162 19.17 0.17 -17.46
N ARG A 163 18.45 -0.62 -18.28
CA ARG A 163 18.96 -1.07 -19.58
C ARG A 163 18.81 -0.05 -20.72
N LEU A 164 17.93 0.94 -20.60
CA LEU A 164 17.69 1.92 -21.67
C LEU A 164 18.62 3.14 -21.59
N TYR A 165 19.10 3.51 -20.40
CA TYR A 165 20.06 4.61 -20.26
C TYR A 165 21.50 4.25 -20.60
N LYS A 166 21.85 2.95 -20.70
CA LYS A 166 23.21 2.50 -21.04
C LYS A 166 23.49 2.36 -22.54
N ILE A 167 22.48 2.53 -23.40
CA ILE A 167 22.64 2.41 -24.87
C ILE A 167 22.68 3.80 -25.55
N GLY A 168 22.45 4.88 -24.80
CA GLY A 168 22.16 6.20 -25.38
C GLY A 168 23.18 7.32 -25.18
N PHE A 169 24.40 7.07 -24.71
CA PHE A 169 25.48 8.08 -24.72
C PHE A 169 26.87 7.41 -24.76
N SER A 170 27.34 7.05 -25.95
CA SER A 170 28.78 7.08 -26.25
C SER A 170 29.03 8.26 -27.17
N LYS A 171 30.04 9.03 -26.76
CA LYS A 171 30.41 10.36 -27.23
C LYS A 171 30.47 10.47 -28.76
N GLU A 172 30.01 11.61 -29.23
CA GLU A 172 30.56 12.28 -30.41
C GLU A 172 32.09 12.28 -30.31
N ASP A 173 32.75 11.53 -31.17
CA ASP A 173 34.11 11.86 -31.60
C ASP A 173 33.98 12.52 -32.98
N THR A 174 33.84 13.84 -32.91
CA THR A 174 34.24 14.75 -33.97
C THR A 174 35.70 14.49 -34.32
N HIS A 175 35.97 13.95 -35.50
CA HIS A 175 37.22 14.19 -36.21
C HIS A 175 36.99 14.15 -37.72
N VAL A 176 36.74 15.32 -38.29
CA VAL A 176 37.19 15.64 -39.65
C VAL A 176 38.61 16.19 -39.49
N PRO A 177 39.58 15.70 -40.26
CA PRO A 177 40.35 16.65 -41.04
C PRO A 177 40.63 16.17 -42.48
N LEU A 178 40.39 17.11 -43.40
CA LEU A 178 40.97 17.37 -44.73
C LEU A 178 41.44 16.18 -45.58
#